data_AF-A0A2G2LLV0-F1
#
_entry.id   AF-A0A2G2LLV0-F1
#
_cell.length_a   1.000
_cell.length_b   1.000
_cell.length_c   1.000
_cell.angle_alpha   90.00
_cell.angle_beta   90.00
_cell.angle_gamma   90.00
#
_symmetry.space_group_name_H-M   'P 1'
#
loop_
_entity.id
_entity.type
_entity.pdbx_description
1 polymer ?
#
loop_
_entity_poly.entity_id
_entity_poly.type
_entity_poly.pdbx_seq_one_letter_code
_entity_poly.pdbx_strand_id
1 'polypeptide(L)'
;MSENSPATKTFQQRADEFIAVANQQVPDSSVDDVNTSIIFSAARFNAFSIARSVDSAEKLQAEKQEAIKYFTQRYTEMFEQNIDEYISRFDRYSQQ
;
A
#
# COMPACT_ATOMS: atom_id res chain seq x y z
N MET A 1 -14.49 -5.84 -35.85
CA MET A 1 -13.34 -6.11 -34.97
C MET A 1 -13.47 -5.17 -33.78
N SER A 2 -13.71 -5.69 -32.57
CA SER A 2 -13.89 -4.85 -31.37
C SER A 2 -12.58 -4.86 -30.59
N GLU A 3 -11.68 -3.93 -30.91
CA GLU A 3 -10.42 -3.72 -30.19
C GLU A 3 -10.56 -2.53 -29.24
N ASN A 4 -11.39 -2.68 -28.20
CA ASN A 4 -11.42 -1.71 -27.11
C ASN A 4 -11.69 -2.38 -25.76
N SER A 5 -10.93 -3.44 -25.47
CA SER A 5 -10.80 -3.92 -24.10
C SER A 5 -9.83 -2.98 -23.38
N PRO A 6 -10.23 -2.30 -22.29
CA PRO A 6 -9.29 -1.46 -21.54
C PRO A 6 -8.13 -2.33 -21.04
N ALA A 7 -6.90 -1.91 -21.33
CA ALA A 7 -5.71 -2.60 -20.86
C ALA A 7 -5.77 -2.73 -19.32
N THR A 8 -5.67 -3.96 -18.82
CA THR A 8 -5.66 -4.20 -17.37
C THR A 8 -4.38 -3.61 -16.78
N LYS A 9 -4.51 -2.68 -15.83
CA LYS A 9 -3.36 -2.06 -15.15
C LYS A 9 -2.49 -3.12 -14.48
N THR A 10 -1.18 -2.96 -14.52
CA THR A 10 -0.23 -3.76 -13.74
C THR A 10 -0.30 -3.42 -12.25
N PHE A 11 0.34 -4.23 -11.41
CA PHE A 11 0.47 -3.91 -9.97
C PHE A 11 1.19 -2.58 -9.76
N GLN A 12 2.31 -2.36 -10.45
CA GLN A 12 3.11 -1.14 -10.36
C GLN A 12 2.28 0.09 -10.76
N GLN A 13 1.58 0.04 -11.89
CA GLN A 13 0.72 1.14 -12.33
C GLN A 13 -0.36 1.51 -11.31
N ARG A 14 -0.94 0.51 -10.62
CA ARG A 14 -1.91 0.80 -9.54
C ARG A 14 -1.23 1.40 -8.31
N ALA A 15 -0.04 0.94 -7.94
CA ALA A 15 0.72 1.50 -6.82
C ALA A 15 1.11 2.97 -7.09
N ASP A 16 1.58 3.26 -8.31
CA ASP A 16 1.98 4.60 -8.74
C ASP A 16 0.82 5.59 -8.68
N GLU A 17 -0.42 5.14 -8.95
CA GLU A 17 -1.60 5.99 -8.80
C GLU A 17 -1.84 6.44 -7.35
N PHE A 18 -1.57 5.59 -6.36
CA PHE A 18 -1.65 5.99 -4.95
C PHE A 18 -0.50 6.93 -4.56
N ILE A 19 0.71 6.70 -5.07
CA ILE A 19 1.86 7.60 -4.87
C ILE A 19 1.61 8.97 -5.50
N ALA A 20 0.99 9.02 -6.68
CA ALA A 20 0.63 10.28 -7.32
C ALA A 20 -0.33 11.11 -6.46
N VAL A 21 -1.31 10.47 -5.81
CA VAL A 21 -2.22 11.13 -4.86
C VAL A 21 -1.47 11.62 -3.61
N ALA A 22 -0.56 10.81 -3.06
CA ALA A 22 0.26 11.23 -1.93
C ALA A 22 1.11 12.47 -2.27
N ASN A 23 1.77 12.46 -3.42
CA ASN A 23 2.60 13.58 -3.91
C ASN A 23 1.80 14.88 -4.08
N GLN A 24 0.51 14.81 -4.37
CA GLN A 24 -0.37 15.98 -4.45
C GLN A 24 -0.68 16.59 -3.07
N GLN A 25 -0.56 15.83 -1.98
CA GLN A 25 -0.85 16.31 -0.61
C GLN A 25 0.38 16.91 0.08
N VAL A 26 1.59 16.50 -0.32
CA VAL A 26 2.84 16.99 0.28
C VAL A 26 3.02 18.51 0.23
N PRO A 27 2.59 19.27 -0.80
CA PRO A 27 2.72 20.73 -0.79
C PRO A 27 1.99 21.43 0.37
N ASP A 28 0.89 20.84 0.85
CA ASP A 28 0.01 21.40 1.88
C ASP A 28 0.15 20.67 3.25
N SER A 29 1.13 19.79 3.41
CA SER A 29 1.34 18.95 4.60
C SER A 29 2.81 18.53 4.74
N SER A 30 3.19 17.80 5.79
CA SER A 30 4.52 17.19 5.85
C SER A 30 4.55 15.82 5.18
N VAL A 31 5.73 15.38 4.73
CA VAL A 31 5.92 14.01 4.22
C VAL A 31 5.50 12.98 5.27
N ASP A 32 5.77 13.24 6.55
CA ASP A 32 5.42 12.36 7.67
C ASP A 32 3.90 12.26 7.88
N ASP A 33 3.17 13.37 7.76
CA ASP A 33 1.70 13.40 7.85
C ASP A 33 1.05 12.67 6.68
N VAL A 34 1.57 12.88 5.47
CA VAL A 34 1.10 12.18 4.27
C VAL A 34 1.40 10.69 4.39
N ASN A 35 2.59 10.30 4.85
CA ASN A 35 2.95 8.90 5.06
C ASN A 35 2.04 8.22 6.10
N THR A 36 1.77 8.91 7.22
CA THR A 36 0.81 8.44 8.23
C THR A 36 -0.58 8.25 7.63
N SER A 37 -1.01 9.17 6.76
CA SER A 37 -2.28 9.09 6.04
C SER A 37 -2.34 7.91 5.05
N ILE A 38 -1.24 7.60 4.37
CA ILE A 38 -1.12 6.42 3.48
C ILE A 38 -1.26 5.13 4.29
N ILE A 39 -0.53 5.00 5.40
CA ILE A 39 -0.57 3.81 6.27
C ILE A 39 -2.00 3.59 6.79
N PHE A 40 -2.65 4.66 7.27
CA PHE A 40 -4.02 4.56 7.75
C PHE A 40 -5.03 4.24 6.64
N SER A 41 -4.85 4.81 5.45
CA SER A 41 -5.69 4.51 4.27
C SER A 41 -5.58 3.05 3.85
N ALA A 42 -4.36 2.49 3.82
CA ALA A 42 -4.13 1.08 3.56
C ALA A 42 -4.81 0.19 4.62
N ALA A 43 -4.67 0.54 5.92
CA ALA A 43 -5.32 -0.18 7.01
C ALA A 43 -6.86 -0.21 6.86
N ARG A 44 -7.49 0.92 6.51
CA ARG A 44 -8.94 1.00 6.28
C ARG A 44 -9.39 0.13 5.10
N PHE A 45 -8.64 0.18 4.00
CA PHE A 45 -8.97 -0.63 2.82
C PHE A 45 -8.81 -2.13 3.10
N ASN A 46 -7.74 -2.52 3.81
CA ASN A 46 -7.50 -3.90 4.21
C ASN A 46 -8.59 -4.42 5.17
N ALA A 47 -8.99 -3.62 6.16
CA ALA A 47 -10.09 -3.96 7.06
C ALA A 47 -11.41 -4.17 6.30
N PHE A 48 -11.72 -3.28 5.35
CA PHE A 48 -12.87 -3.45 4.46
C PHE A 48 -12.79 -4.73 3.63
N SER A 49 -11.59 -5.08 3.13
CA SER A 49 -11.34 -6.31 2.36
C SER A 49 -11.65 -7.59 3.13
N ILE A 50 -11.35 -7.61 4.43
CA ILE A 50 -11.68 -8.75 5.29
C ILE A 50 -13.15 -8.75 5.66
N ALA A 51 -13.72 -7.59 6.03
CA ALA A 51 -15.12 -7.49 6.40
C ALA A 51 -16.07 -7.98 5.29
N ARG A 52 -15.74 -7.74 4.02
CA ARG A 52 -16.50 -8.23 2.86
C ARG A 52 -16.26 -9.70 2.48
N SER A 53 -15.29 -10.36 3.12
CA SER A 53 -14.95 -11.78 2.87
C SER A 53 -15.65 -12.75 3.81
N VAL A 54 -16.30 -12.23 4.86
CA VAL A 54 -17.04 -12.99 5.87
C VAL A 54 -18.52 -12.60 5.86
N ASP A 55 -19.38 -13.45 6.43
CA ASP A 55 -20.84 -13.28 6.43
C ASP A 55 -21.41 -12.87 7.81
N SER A 56 -20.58 -12.77 8.85
CA SER A 56 -21.02 -12.38 10.20
C SER A 56 -19.94 -11.64 10.98
N ALA A 57 -20.38 -10.90 12.00
CA ALA A 57 -19.49 -10.17 12.91
C ALA A 57 -18.65 -11.13 13.76
N GLU A 58 -19.20 -12.29 14.16
CA GLU A 58 -18.48 -13.32 14.90
C GLU A 58 -17.31 -13.88 14.08
N LYS A 59 -17.53 -14.15 12.78
CA LYS A 59 -16.46 -14.59 11.88
C LYS A 59 -15.43 -13.48 11.67
N LEU A 60 -15.85 -12.24 11.48
CA LEU A 60 -14.92 -11.11 11.39
C LEU A 60 -14.03 -10.99 12.64
N GLN A 61 -14.64 -11.17 13.82
CA GLN A 61 -13.93 -11.15 15.09
C GLN A 61 -12.93 -12.32 15.21
N ALA A 62 -13.29 -13.51 14.72
CA ALA A 62 -12.41 -14.68 14.70
C ALA A 62 -11.22 -14.49 13.73
N GLU A 63 -11.45 -13.91 12.55
CA GLU A 63 -10.44 -13.66 11.52
C GLU A 63 -9.51 -12.48 11.86
N LYS A 64 -9.90 -11.61 12.80
CA LYS A 64 -9.21 -10.34 13.09
C LYS A 64 -7.70 -10.48 13.28
N GLN A 65 -7.26 -11.44 14.10
CA GLN A 65 -5.84 -11.57 14.44
C GLN A 65 -5.01 -12.10 13.27
N GLU A 66 -5.55 -13.06 12.52
CA GLU A 66 -4.87 -13.60 11.34
C GLU A 66 -4.80 -12.56 10.22
N ALA A 67 -5.86 -11.77 10.02
CA ALA A 67 -5.85 -10.64 9.10
C ALA A 67 -4.78 -9.60 9.45
N ILE A 68 -4.66 -9.22 10.73
CA ILE A 68 -3.62 -8.28 11.19
C ILE A 68 -2.25 -8.83 10.84
N LYS A 69 -1.96 -10.09 11.21
CA LYS A 69 -0.68 -10.74 10.93
C LYS A 69 -0.38 -10.79 9.43
N TYR A 70 -1.36 -11.17 8.62
CA TYR A 70 -1.23 -11.26 7.18
C TYR A 70 -0.82 -9.92 6.55
N PHE A 71 -1.53 -8.83 6.88
CA PHE A 71 -1.25 -7.52 6.26
C PHE A 71 0.03 -6.88 6.79
N THR A 72 0.37 -7.04 8.08
CA THR A 72 1.63 -6.49 8.62
C THR A 72 2.85 -7.23 8.08
N GLN A 73 2.77 -8.56 7.91
CA GLN A 73 3.83 -9.33 7.28
C GLN A 73 4.06 -8.87 5.84
N ARG A 74 3.00 -8.74 5.05
CA ARG A 74 3.11 -8.26 3.66
C ARG A 74 3.69 -6.85 3.55
N TYR A 75 3.30 -5.96 4.44
CA TYR A 75 3.89 -4.62 4.49
C TYR A 75 5.38 -4.69 4.79
N THR A 76 5.78 -5.52 5.75
CA THR A 76 7.19 -5.72 6.13
C THR A 76 8.01 -6.21 4.93
N GLU A 77 7.56 -7.27 4.25
CA GLU A 77 8.24 -7.83 3.07
C GLU A 77 8.39 -6.79 1.94
N MET A 78 7.37 -5.98 1.69
CA MET A 78 7.43 -4.91 0.68
C MET A 78 8.37 -3.77 1.11
N PHE A 79 8.32 -3.38 2.38
CA PHE A 79 9.18 -2.33 2.91
C PHE A 79 10.65 -2.73 2.88
N GLU A 80 10.97 -3.97 3.27
CA GLU A 80 12.31 -4.55 3.19
C GLU A 80 12.86 -4.47 1.75
N GLN A 81 12.08 -4.90 0.76
CA GLN A 81 12.50 -4.80 -0.65
C GLN A 81 12.83 -3.37 -1.09
N ASN A 82 12.00 -2.40 -0.68
CA ASN A 82 12.21 -1.00 -1.05
C ASN A 82 13.41 -0.39 -0.31
N ILE A 83 13.54 -0.63 0.99
CA ILE A 83 14.65 -0.06 1.77
C ILE A 83 15.99 -0.67 1.36
N ASP A 84 16.02 -1.96 1.01
CA ASP A 84 17.21 -2.63 0.48
C ASP A 84 17.66 -2.01 -0.86
N GLU A 85 16.71 -1.62 -1.72
CA GLU A 85 17.02 -0.89 -2.95
C GLU A 85 17.67 0.46 -2.65
N TYR A 86 17.14 1.22 -1.69
CA TYR A 86 17.75 2.48 -1.24
C TYR A 86 19.13 2.27 -0.64
N ILE A 87 19.32 1.26 0.23
CA ILE A 87 20.61 0.92 0.84
C ILE A 87 21.63 0.58 -0.24
N SER A 88 21.28 -0.29 -1.20
CA SER A 88 22.18 -0.73 -2.28
C SER A 88 22.63 0.40 -3.21
N ARG A 89 21.91 1.52 -3.21
CA ARG A 89 22.17 2.70 -4.05
C ARG A 89 22.60 3.91 -3.24
N PHE A 90 22.69 3.79 -1.92
CA PHE A 90 22.87 4.92 -1.02
C PHE A 90 24.11 5.74 -1.39
N ASP A 91 25.26 5.07 -1.54
CA ASP A 91 26.52 5.73 -1.91
C ASP A 91 26.49 6.37 -3.31
N ARG A 92 25.64 5.89 -4.22
CA ARG A 92 25.44 6.49 -5.55
C ARG A 92 24.59 7.76 -5.49
N TYR A 93 23.70 7.88 -4.52
CA TYR A 93 22.91 9.10 -4.27
C TYR A 93 23.68 10.14 -3.44
N SER A 94 24.60 9.72 -2.56
CA SER A 94 25.41 10.64 -1.73
C SER A 94 26.57 11.31 -2.47
N GLN A 95 26.83 10.96 -3.74
CA GLN A 95 27.89 11.54 -4.57
C GLN A 95 27.39 12.50 -5.67
N GLN A 96 26.11 12.89 -5.64
CA GLN A 96 25.53 13.92 -6.54
C GLN A 96 25.15 15.17 -5.77
#